data_AF-A0A358B4B2-F1
#
_entry.id   AF-A0A358B4B2-F1
#
_cell.length_a   1.000
_cell.length_b   1.000
_cell.length_c   1.000
_cell.angle_alpha   90.00
_cell.angle_beta   90.00
_cell.angle_gamma   90.00
#
_symmetry.space_group_name_H-M   'P 1'
#
loop_
_entity.id
_entity.type
_entity.pdbx_description
1 polymer ?
#
loop_
_entity_poly.entity_id
_entity_poly.type
_entity_poly.pdbx_seq_one_letter_code
_entity_poly.pdbx_strand_id
1 'polypeptide(L)'
;MGYPQGFAERLTGTPRAEAVWHWLATRITDAPDNRNNRFALAAEINRQFGGGLFWGRPAQLDLPDLPPRRTTDPAALGLADRRAVERLVPRAQPVWKLYTTGSVGSQALMGLPVIARLAALPDVSVWPFQPPSRVVLAEVYPSLLGARVTAEPGIKDAAQVRLLARAFWQLAQTGQLAPLLEAAPAPARSEEGWILGAGHATLLQQAAG
;
A
#
# COMPACT_ATOMS: atom_id res chain seq x y z
N MET A 1 -1.05 -4.76 -1.74
CA MET A 1 -1.18 -3.32 -1.96
C MET A 1 -2.27 -3.05 -2.97
N GLY A 2 -3.25 -2.25 -2.61
CA GLY A 2 -4.35 -1.89 -3.49
C GLY A 2 -5.18 -0.80 -2.85
N TYR A 3 -6.40 -0.62 -3.35
CA TYR A 3 -7.31 0.41 -2.89
C TYR A 3 -8.54 -0.21 -2.23
N PRO A 4 -9.27 0.54 -1.40
CA PRO A 4 -10.55 0.08 -0.85
C PRO A 4 -11.46 -0.51 -1.92
N GLN A 5 -12.20 -1.55 -1.55
CA GLN A 5 -13.09 -2.30 -2.44
C GLN A 5 -14.00 -1.37 -3.26
N GLY A 6 -14.17 -1.69 -4.55
CA GLY A 6 -14.95 -0.92 -5.52
C GLY A 6 -14.14 0.15 -6.26
N PHE A 7 -12.94 0.53 -5.77
CA PHE A 7 -12.10 1.49 -6.49
C PHE A 7 -11.57 0.92 -7.81
N ALA A 8 -11.15 -0.35 -7.84
CA ALA A 8 -10.53 -0.92 -9.03
C ALA A 8 -11.54 -1.03 -10.18
N GLU A 9 -12.76 -1.46 -9.89
CA GLU A 9 -13.84 -1.56 -10.86
C GLU A 9 -14.21 -0.20 -11.43
N ARG A 10 -14.35 0.84 -10.59
CA ARG A 10 -14.69 2.18 -11.06
C ARG A 10 -13.58 2.83 -11.89
N LEU A 11 -12.32 2.56 -11.59
CA LEU A 11 -11.18 3.13 -12.32
C LEU A 11 -10.87 2.38 -13.63
N THR A 12 -10.99 1.05 -13.62
CA THR A 12 -10.44 0.19 -14.68
C THR A 12 -11.47 -0.70 -15.36
N GLY A 13 -12.70 -0.74 -14.85
CA GLY A 13 -13.74 -1.70 -15.27
C GLY A 13 -13.52 -3.12 -14.74
N THR A 14 -12.47 -3.37 -13.95
CA THR A 14 -12.14 -4.70 -13.42
C THR A 14 -11.93 -4.63 -11.89
N PRO A 15 -12.65 -5.42 -11.08
CA PRO A 15 -12.53 -5.41 -9.61
C PRO A 15 -11.29 -6.20 -9.12
N ARG A 16 -10.11 -5.82 -9.61
CA ARG A 16 -8.82 -6.47 -9.30
C ARG A 16 -7.74 -5.43 -9.05
N ALA A 17 -6.96 -5.61 -7.98
CA ALA A 17 -5.84 -4.73 -7.66
C ALA A 17 -4.83 -4.66 -8.82
N GLU A 18 -4.56 -5.81 -9.45
CA GLU A 18 -3.65 -5.94 -10.59
C GLU A 18 -4.08 -5.03 -11.75
N ALA A 19 -5.38 -4.89 -12.02
CA ALA A 19 -5.88 -4.00 -13.07
C ALA A 19 -5.50 -2.54 -12.79
N VAL A 20 -5.58 -2.11 -11.52
CA VAL A 20 -5.13 -0.77 -11.10
C VAL A 20 -3.62 -0.61 -11.27
N TRP A 21 -2.82 -1.62 -10.92
CA TRP A 21 -1.36 -1.53 -11.05
C TRP A 21 -0.94 -1.35 -12.51
N HIS A 22 -1.53 -2.13 -13.42
CA HIS A 22 -1.27 -2.01 -14.86
C HIS A 22 -1.79 -0.68 -15.41
N TRP A 23 -2.98 -0.24 -15.00
CA TRP A 23 -3.52 1.06 -15.40
C TRP A 23 -2.60 2.20 -14.98
N LEU A 24 -2.09 2.19 -13.74
CA LEU A 24 -1.13 3.16 -13.24
C LEU A 24 0.21 3.05 -13.97
N ALA A 25 0.71 1.85 -14.25
CA ALA A 25 1.97 1.65 -14.96
C ALA A 25 2.00 2.26 -16.37
N THR A 26 0.85 2.34 -17.04
CA THR A 26 0.71 2.97 -18.35
C THR A 26 0.56 4.50 -18.31
N ARG A 27 0.31 5.08 -17.13
CA ARG A 27 -0.04 6.51 -16.97
C ARG A 27 0.90 7.29 -16.08
N ILE A 28 1.58 6.65 -15.14
CA ILE A 28 2.60 7.30 -14.30
C ILE A 28 3.88 7.48 -15.12
N THR A 29 4.36 8.73 -15.16
CA THR A 29 5.71 9.07 -15.61
C THR A 29 6.58 9.29 -14.39
N ASP A 30 7.75 8.66 -14.35
CA ASP A 30 8.75 8.81 -13.30
C ASP A 30 10.12 9.06 -13.95
N ALA A 31 10.57 10.31 -13.94
CA ALA A 31 11.78 10.74 -14.60
C ALA A 31 13.01 10.58 -13.69
N PRO A 32 14.23 10.42 -14.26
CA PRO A 32 15.46 10.26 -13.47
C PRO A 32 15.78 11.42 -12.51
N ASP A 33 15.16 12.58 -12.72
CA ASP A 33 15.28 13.78 -11.88
C ASP A 33 14.20 13.86 -10.78
N ASN A 34 13.56 12.74 -10.45
CA ASN A 34 12.43 12.61 -9.51
C ASN A 34 11.16 13.38 -9.90
N ARG A 35 11.08 13.97 -11.10
CA ARG A 35 9.81 14.53 -11.58
C ARG A 35 8.86 13.41 -11.94
N ASN A 36 7.61 13.57 -11.55
CA ASN A 36 6.53 12.66 -11.91
C ASN A 36 5.20 13.38 -11.99
N ASN A 37 4.22 12.72 -12.60
CA ASN A 37 2.89 13.26 -12.86
C ASN A 37 1.84 12.82 -11.82
N ARG A 38 2.24 12.28 -10.66
CA ARG A 38 1.29 11.68 -9.68
C ARG A 38 0.16 12.62 -9.26
N PHE A 39 0.44 13.92 -9.10
CA PHE A 39 -0.58 14.90 -8.73
C PHE A 39 -1.55 15.19 -9.88
N ALA A 40 -1.04 15.30 -11.11
CA ALA A 40 -1.89 15.49 -12.29
C ALA A 40 -2.77 14.27 -12.54
N LEU A 41 -2.21 13.05 -12.39
CA LEU A 41 -2.98 11.81 -12.52
C LEU A 41 -4.05 11.69 -11.42
N ALA A 42 -3.73 12.06 -10.18
CA ALA A 42 -4.72 12.07 -9.11
C ALA A 42 -5.86 13.06 -9.36
N ALA A 43 -5.55 14.26 -9.90
CA ALA A 43 -6.55 15.23 -10.32
C ALA A 43 -7.46 14.67 -11.42
N GLU A 44 -6.88 13.95 -12.40
CA GLU A 44 -7.64 13.23 -13.43
C GLU A 44 -8.57 12.17 -12.83
N ILE A 45 -8.09 11.34 -11.89
CA ILE A 45 -8.93 10.33 -11.23
C ILE A 45 -10.07 11.02 -10.46
N ASN A 46 -9.78 12.08 -9.70
CA ASN A 46 -10.80 12.84 -8.98
C ASN A 46 -11.91 13.36 -9.90
N ARG A 47 -11.54 13.89 -11.08
CA ARG A 47 -12.50 14.36 -12.09
C ARG A 47 -13.37 13.21 -12.63
N GLN A 48 -12.78 12.04 -12.89
CA GLN A 48 -13.54 10.86 -13.32
C GLN A 48 -14.52 10.38 -12.24
N PHE A 49 -14.14 10.49 -10.97
CA PHE A 49 -14.97 10.09 -9.83
C PHE A 49 -15.98 11.17 -9.39
N GLY A 50 -15.90 12.38 -9.96
CA GLY A 50 -16.76 13.51 -9.62
C GLY A 50 -16.53 14.08 -8.22
N GLY A 51 -15.32 13.91 -7.64
CA GLY A 51 -15.03 14.37 -6.29
C GLY A 51 -13.54 14.32 -5.91
N GLY A 52 -13.18 15.08 -4.88
CA GLY A 52 -11.81 15.20 -4.36
C GLY A 52 -11.40 14.02 -3.49
N LEU A 53 -11.45 12.80 -4.04
CA LEU A 53 -11.08 11.55 -3.37
C LEU A 53 -9.62 11.60 -2.92
N PHE A 54 -8.72 11.83 -3.86
CA PHE A 54 -7.33 12.17 -3.57
C PHE A 54 -7.21 13.64 -3.15
N TRP A 55 -6.28 13.93 -2.24
CA TRP A 55 -6.06 15.28 -1.75
C TRP A 55 -4.63 15.50 -1.25
N GLY A 56 -4.28 16.76 -1.07
CA GLY A 56 -2.96 17.19 -0.63
C GLY A 56 -2.02 17.38 -1.81
N ARG A 57 -1.63 18.64 -2.05
CA ARG A 57 -0.67 19.01 -3.09
C ARG A 57 0.18 20.20 -2.63
N PRO A 58 1.37 20.42 -3.21
CA PRO A 58 2.07 21.70 -3.11
C PRO A 58 1.16 22.88 -3.51
N ALA A 59 1.32 24.01 -2.83
CA ALA A 59 0.50 25.20 -3.05
C ALA A 59 0.66 25.75 -4.48
N GLN A 60 1.85 25.58 -5.06
CA GLN A 60 2.26 26.09 -6.37
C GLN A 60 1.64 25.33 -7.55
N LEU A 61 1.10 24.13 -7.33
CA LEU A 61 0.46 23.35 -8.40
C LEU A 61 -0.99 23.80 -8.58
N ASP A 62 -1.31 24.38 -9.73
CA ASP A 62 -2.69 24.73 -10.08
C ASP A 62 -3.44 23.50 -10.64
N LEU A 63 -4.03 22.73 -9.72
CA LEU A 63 -4.82 21.54 -10.02
C LEU A 63 -6.18 21.69 -9.35
N PRO A 64 -7.23 22.16 -10.07
CA PRO A 64 -8.54 22.43 -9.47
C PRO A 64 -9.22 21.16 -8.94
N ASP A 65 -9.02 20.03 -9.63
CA ASP A 65 -9.59 18.74 -9.23
C ASP A 65 -8.78 18.04 -8.12
N LEU A 66 -7.67 18.61 -7.66
CA LEU A 66 -6.87 18.08 -6.55
C LEU A 66 -6.81 19.09 -5.40
N PRO A 67 -7.69 18.97 -4.39
CA PRO A 67 -7.75 19.94 -3.31
C PRO A 67 -6.52 19.83 -2.39
N PRO A 68 -6.06 20.94 -1.79
CA PRO A 68 -4.91 20.93 -0.88
C PRO A 68 -5.20 20.26 0.46
N ARG A 69 -6.48 20.09 0.80
CA ARG A 69 -7.00 19.42 2.01
C ARG A 69 -8.12 18.48 1.60
N ARG A 70 -8.48 17.54 2.48
CA ARG A 70 -9.64 16.67 2.26
C ARG A 70 -10.91 17.51 2.17
N THR A 71 -11.66 17.36 1.07
CA THR A 71 -12.96 18.04 0.86
C THR A 71 -14.09 17.05 0.61
N THR A 72 -13.77 15.82 0.20
CA THR A 72 -14.75 14.76 -0.07
C THR A 72 -14.56 13.62 0.92
N ASP A 73 -15.68 13.13 1.44
CA ASP A 73 -15.69 11.86 2.16
C ASP A 73 -15.79 10.72 1.15
N PRO A 74 -14.87 9.74 1.11
CA PRO A 74 -14.94 8.63 0.17
C PRO A 74 -16.29 7.88 0.21
N ALA A 75 -16.97 7.85 1.35
CA ALA A 75 -18.28 7.24 1.49
C ALA A 75 -19.35 7.90 0.60
N ALA A 76 -19.26 9.21 0.36
CA ALA A 76 -20.14 9.92 -0.56
C ALA A 76 -19.93 9.50 -2.03
N LEU A 77 -18.79 8.87 -2.33
CA LEU A 77 -18.46 8.28 -3.63
C LEU A 77 -18.68 6.75 -3.65
N GLY A 78 -19.32 6.19 -2.62
CA GLY A 78 -19.54 4.76 -2.48
C GLY A 78 -18.26 3.96 -2.18
N LEU A 79 -17.20 4.61 -1.68
CA LEU A 79 -15.92 3.98 -1.35
C LEU A 79 -15.65 4.05 0.15
N ALA A 80 -14.93 3.07 0.68
CA ALA A 80 -14.44 3.15 2.04
C ALA A 80 -13.24 4.11 2.17
N ASP A 81 -13.18 4.86 3.26
CA ASP A 81 -12.03 5.74 3.55
C ASP A 81 -10.76 4.94 3.85
N ARG A 82 -10.92 3.74 4.44
CA ARG A 82 -9.84 2.85 4.85
C ARG A 82 -10.04 1.45 4.30
N ARG A 83 -8.94 0.79 3.95
CA ARG A 83 -8.93 -0.66 3.70
C ARG A 83 -9.23 -1.42 4.99
N ALA A 84 -9.68 -2.66 4.89
CA ALA A 84 -9.91 -3.53 6.03
C ALA A 84 -8.67 -3.68 6.92
N VAL A 85 -7.48 -3.78 6.31
CA VAL A 85 -6.22 -3.87 7.06
C VAL A 85 -5.91 -2.60 7.85
N GLU A 86 -6.27 -1.42 7.34
CA GLU A 86 -6.03 -0.13 7.99
C GLU A 86 -6.99 0.12 9.16
N ARG A 87 -8.13 -0.59 9.20
CA ARG A 87 -8.99 -0.65 10.39
C ARG A 87 -8.40 -1.56 11.46
N LEU A 88 -7.78 -2.68 11.06
CA LEU A 88 -7.08 -3.59 11.97
C LEU A 88 -5.75 -3.01 12.50
N VAL A 89 -5.09 -2.17 11.71
CA VAL A 89 -3.84 -1.48 12.06
C VAL A 89 -4.08 0.04 12.00
N PRO A 90 -4.70 0.66 13.03
CA PRO A 90 -5.19 2.05 12.95
C PRO A 90 -4.12 3.11 12.66
N ARG A 91 -2.84 2.80 12.95
CA ARG A 91 -1.70 3.67 12.66
C ARG A 91 -1.34 3.72 11.17
N ALA A 92 -1.73 2.71 10.38
CA ALA A 92 -1.59 2.75 8.94
C ALA A 92 -2.49 3.86 8.37
N GLN A 93 -1.95 4.63 7.43
CA GLN A 93 -2.65 5.76 6.83
C GLN A 93 -3.43 5.30 5.59
N PRO A 94 -4.60 5.89 5.32
CA PRO A 94 -5.35 5.61 4.11
C PRO A 94 -4.59 6.11 2.86
N VAL A 95 -4.93 5.52 1.72
CA VAL A 95 -4.24 5.71 0.43
C VAL A 95 -4.67 6.98 -0.34
N TRP A 96 -5.42 7.88 0.30
CA TRP A 96 -5.98 9.07 -0.38
C TRP A 96 -5.12 10.33 -0.28
N LYS A 97 -4.27 10.44 0.75
CA LYS A 97 -3.43 11.63 0.99
C LYS A 97 -2.15 11.58 0.16
N LEU A 98 -1.84 12.64 -0.59
CA LEU A 98 -0.71 12.68 -1.53
C LEU A 98 0.46 13.59 -1.11
N TYR A 99 0.30 14.50 -0.18
CA TYR A 99 1.37 15.45 0.15
C TYR A 99 1.55 15.63 1.66
N THR A 100 2.76 15.99 2.09
CA THR A 100 3.22 16.10 3.50
C THR A 100 3.33 14.76 4.24
N THR A 101 3.51 14.81 5.56
CA THR A 101 3.60 13.64 6.44
C THR A 101 2.36 12.74 6.31
N GLY A 102 2.58 11.43 6.16
CA GLY A 102 1.51 10.45 5.99
C GLY A 102 0.94 10.37 4.58
N SER A 103 1.70 10.76 3.56
CA SER A 103 1.29 10.73 2.14
C SER A 103 1.39 9.33 1.51
N VAL A 104 0.79 8.33 2.15
CA VAL A 104 0.77 6.94 1.65
C VAL A 104 0.12 6.84 0.27
N GLY A 105 -0.82 7.73 -0.06
CA GLY A 105 -1.40 7.77 -1.40
C GLY A 105 -0.38 8.11 -2.50
N SER A 106 0.57 9.01 -2.24
CA SER A 106 1.66 9.27 -3.20
C SER A 106 2.58 8.07 -3.36
N GLN A 107 2.86 7.37 -2.26
CA GLN A 107 3.65 6.14 -2.30
C GLN A 107 2.92 5.03 -3.07
N ALA A 108 1.60 4.92 -2.92
CA ALA A 108 0.79 3.96 -3.68
C ALA A 108 0.80 4.28 -5.18
N LEU A 109 0.53 5.54 -5.56
CA LEU A 109 0.52 5.95 -6.98
C LEU A 109 1.87 5.69 -7.67
N MET A 110 2.99 5.89 -6.97
CA MET A 110 4.33 5.68 -7.53
C MET A 110 4.81 4.22 -7.41
N GLY A 111 4.44 3.52 -6.34
CA GLY A 111 4.90 2.17 -6.03
C GLY A 111 4.16 1.07 -6.77
N LEU A 112 2.84 1.20 -6.97
CA LEU A 112 2.05 0.18 -7.67
C LEU A 112 2.50 -0.07 -9.13
N PRO A 113 2.90 0.95 -9.92
CA PRO A 113 3.58 0.74 -11.20
C PRO A 113 4.83 -0.14 -11.12
N VAL A 114 5.63 0.00 -10.05
CA VAL A 114 6.84 -0.81 -9.84
C VAL A 114 6.43 -2.26 -9.57
N ILE A 115 5.38 -2.48 -8.77
CA ILE A 115 4.85 -3.83 -8.50
C ILE A 115 4.39 -4.51 -9.78
N ALA A 116 3.68 -3.80 -10.67
CA ALA A 116 3.30 -4.37 -11.97
C ALA A 116 4.51 -4.86 -12.77
N ARG A 117 5.60 -4.08 -12.81
CA ARG A 117 6.84 -4.46 -13.51
C ARG A 117 7.54 -5.65 -12.86
N LEU A 118 7.63 -5.67 -11.52
CA LEU A 118 8.28 -6.76 -10.79
C LEU A 118 7.47 -8.06 -10.88
N ALA A 119 6.14 -7.97 -10.85
CA ALA A 119 5.25 -9.13 -10.98
C ALA A 119 5.30 -9.79 -12.38
N ALA A 120 5.81 -9.08 -13.39
CA ALA A 120 6.01 -9.64 -14.72
C ALA A 120 7.32 -10.44 -14.84
N LEU A 121 8.19 -10.41 -13.83
CA LEU A 121 9.40 -11.24 -13.80
C LEU A 121 9.04 -12.71 -13.53
N PRO A 122 9.83 -13.66 -14.07
CA PRO A 122 9.59 -15.08 -13.82
C PRO A 122 9.71 -15.41 -12.33
N ASP A 123 8.87 -16.33 -11.87
CA ASP A 123 8.80 -16.82 -10.49
C ASP A 123 8.63 -15.72 -9.41
N VAL A 124 7.94 -14.63 -9.77
CA VAL A 124 7.50 -13.59 -8.84
C VAL A 124 5.98 -13.63 -8.69
N SER A 125 5.51 -13.61 -7.45
CA SER A 125 4.08 -13.56 -7.08
C SER A 125 3.80 -12.39 -6.15
N VAL A 126 2.62 -11.77 -6.27
CA VAL A 126 2.18 -10.70 -5.37
C VAL A 126 1.15 -11.21 -4.38
N TRP A 127 1.52 -11.30 -3.12
CA TRP A 127 0.62 -11.67 -2.04
C TRP A 127 -0.24 -10.47 -1.58
N PRO A 128 -1.53 -10.65 -1.23
CA PRO A 128 -2.29 -11.90 -1.13
C PRO A 128 -3.11 -12.27 -2.38
N PHE A 129 -2.78 -11.71 -3.54
CA PHE A 129 -3.57 -11.87 -4.77
C PHE A 129 -3.25 -13.16 -5.53
N GLN A 130 -1.99 -13.62 -5.39
CA GLN A 130 -1.47 -14.81 -6.05
C GLN A 130 -0.91 -15.79 -5.00
N PRO A 131 -0.92 -17.10 -5.29
CA PRO A 131 -0.24 -18.08 -4.45
C PRO A 131 1.27 -17.80 -4.40
N PRO A 132 1.95 -18.08 -3.27
CA PRO A 132 3.39 -17.89 -3.16
C PRO A 132 4.19 -18.65 -4.22
N SER A 133 5.15 -17.95 -4.83
CA SER A 133 6.17 -18.51 -5.74
C SER A 133 7.57 -18.37 -5.12
N ARG A 134 8.64 -18.54 -5.92
CA ARG A 134 10.03 -18.42 -5.44
C ARG A 134 10.29 -17.05 -4.81
N VAL A 135 9.75 -15.98 -5.40
CA VAL A 135 9.84 -14.62 -4.87
C VAL A 135 8.43 -14.10 -4.61
N VAL A 136 8.18 -13.67 -3.37
CA VAL A 136 6.89 -13.11 -2.96
C VAL A 136 7.05 -11.62 -2.68
N LEU A 137 6.27 -10.81 -3.39
CA LEU A 137 6.07 -9.40 -3.04
C LEU A 137 4.90 -9.32 -2.06
N ALA A 138 5.19 -8.87 -0.83
CA ALA A 138 4.19 -8.69 0.22
C ALA A 138 4.25 -7.27 0.78
N GLU A 139 3.10 -6.69 1.10
CA GLU A 139 3.02 -5.42 1.81
C GLU A 139 3.39 -5.63 3.28
N VAL A 140 4.26 -4.77 3.81
CA VAL A 140 4.71 -4.82 5.20
C VAL A 140 4.51 -3.48 5.89
N TYR A 141 4.38 -3.52 7.22
CA TYR A 141 4.30 -2.31 8.04
C TYR A 141 5.29 -2.43 9.21
N PRO A 142 6.53 -1.93 9.06
CA PRO A 142 7.58 -2.16 10.05
C PRO A 142 7.27 -1.64 11.46
N SER A 143 6.36 -0.68 11.58
CA SER A 143 5.85 -0.18 12.86
C SER A 143 5.11 -1.23 13.70
N LEU A 144 4.76 -2.41 13.14
CA LEU A 144 4.31 -3.57 13.93
C LEU A 144 5.37 -4.04 14.95
N LEU A 145 6.64 -3.77 14.68
CA LEU A 145 7.77 -4.04 15.58
C LEU A 145 8.17 -2.85 16.45
N GLY A 146 7.31 -1.82 16.57
CA GLY A 146 7.68 -0.53 17.16
C GLY A 146 8.37 -0.61 18.52
N ALA A 147 7.94 -1.50 19.42
CA ALA A 147 8.57 -1.67 20.73
C ALA A 147 10.01 -2.19 20.64
N ARG A 148 10.27 -3.16 19.76
CA ARG A 148 11.62 -3.70 19.54
C ARG A 148 12.52 -2.69 18.87
N VAL A 149 11.99 -1.96 17.88
CA VAL A 149 12.73 -0.92 17.15
C VAL A 149 13.20 0.20 18.08
N THR A 150 12.36 0.65 19.02
CA THR A 150 12.73 1.69 19.98
C THR A 150 13.86 1.26 20.93
N ALA A 151 14.04 -0.04 21.16
CA ALA A 151 15.11 -0.58 21.98
C ALA A 151 16.45 -0.71 21.24
N GLU A 152 16.47 -0.55 19.91
CA GLU A 152 17.67 -0.66 19.11
C GLU A 152 18.41 0.68 19.00
N PRO A 153 19.75 0.70 19.16
CA PRO A 153 20.52 1.90 18.89
C PRO A 153 20.58 2.19 17.37
N GLY A 154 20.77 3.46 17.01
CA GLY A 154 21.05 3.89 15.64
C GLY A 154 19.84 4.39 14.85
N ILE A 155 19.90 4.22 13.52
CA ILE A 155 18.89 4.75 12.60
C ILE A 155 17.63 3.88 12.67
N LYS A 156 16.52 4.49 13.08
CA LYS A 156 15.21 3.84 13.25
C LYS A 156 14.79 3.00 12.04
N ASP A 157 14.88 3.55 10.83
CA ASP A 157 14.42 2.86 9.62
C ASP A 157 15.30 1.65 9.28
N ALA A 158 16.61 1.72 9.56
CA ALA A 158 17.51 0.58 9.41
C ALA A 158 17.18 -0.54 10.42
N ALA A 159 16.88 -0.17 11.67
CA ALA A 159 16.43 -1.12 12.69
C ALA A 159 15.09 -1.77 12.30
N GLN A 160 14.15 -0.99 11.77
CA GLN A 160 12.86 -1.48 11.26
C GLN A 160 13.03 -2.57 10.20
N VAL A 161 13.86 -2.31 9.17
CA VAL A 161 14.09 -3.27 8.09
C VAL A 161 14.80 -4.52 8.60
N ARG A 162 15.88 -4.36 9.36
CA ARG A 162 16.67 -5.49 9.89
C ARG A 162 15.84 -6.41 10.79
N LEU A 163 15.11 -5.84 11.75
CA LEU A 163 14.30 -6.62 12.69
C LEU A 163 13.15 -7.35 11.99
N LEU A 164 12.51 -6.69 11.03
CA LEU A 164 11.42 -7.31 10.27
C LEU A 164 11.92 -8.47 9.40
N ALA A 165 13.05 -8.28 8.71
CA ALA A 165 13.68 -9.35 7.94
C ALA A 165 14.07 -10.54 8.83
N ARG A 166 14.67 -10.28 10.00
CA ARG A 166 14.99 -11.32 10.99
C ARG A 166 13.74 -12.07 11.45
N ALA A 167 12.67 -11.35 11.79
CA ALA A 167 11.43 -11.97 12.24
C ALA A 167 10.85 -12.91 11.19
N PHE A 168 10.74 -12.47 9.93
CA PHE A 168 10.24 -13.35 8.86
C PHE A 168 11.16 -14.54 8.59
N TRP A 169 12.47 -14.35 8.64
CA TRP A 169 13.42 -15.45 8.50
C TRP A 169 13.24 -16.50 9.60
N GLN A 170 13.16 -16.08 10.86
CA GLN A 170 12.94 -16.98 12.00
C GLN A 170 11.60 -17.73 11.88
N LEU A 171 10.51 -17.02 11.56
CA LEU A 171 9.20 -17.63 11.36
C LEU A 171 9.20 -18.63 10.19
N ALA A 172 9.99 -18.40 9.16
CA ALA A 172 10.16 -19.36 8.08
C ALA A 172 10.87 -20.63 8.56
N GLN A 173 11.94 -20.49 9.37
CA GLN A 173 12.68 -21.64 9.91
C GLN A 173 11.83 -22.50 10.85
N THR A 174 10.89 -21.89 11.58
CA THR A 174 10.01 -22.60 12.52
C THR A 174 8.67 -23.03 11.92
N GLY A 175 8.45 -22.81 10.62
CA GLY A 175 7.18 -23.13 9.94
C GLY A 175 6.01 -22.22 10.34
N GLN A 176 6.26 -21.14 11.06
CA GLN A 176 5.26 -20.19 11.54
C GLN A 176 4.99 -19.03 10.57
N LEU A 177 5.62 -18.99 9.41
CA LEU A 177 5.33 -18.00 8.36
C LEU A 177 4.03 -18.30 7.61
N ALA A 178 3.68 -19.57 7.40
CA ALA A 178 2.50 -19.96 6.62
C ALA A 178 1.18 -19.37 7.15
N PRO A 179 0.89 -19.40 8.47
CA PRO A 179 -0.31 -18.77 9.02
C PRO A 179 -0.45 -17.27 8.69
N LEU A 180 0.67 -16.55 8.57
CA LEU A 180 0.65 -15.12 8.25
C LEU A 180 0.24 -14.88 6.78
N LEU A 181 0.66 -15.77 5.88
CA LEU A 181 0.29 -15.74 4.47
C LEU A 181 -1.18 -16.13 4.25
N GLU A 182 -1.76 -16.93 5.14
CA GLU A 182 -3.16 -17.37 5.05
C GLU A 182 -4.15 -16.35 5.65
N ALA A 183 -3.67 -15.44 6.49
CA ALA A 183 -4.50 -14.52 7.29
C ALA A 183 -5.26 -13.43 6.50
N ALA A 184 -4.96 -13.20 5.22
CA ALA A 184 -5.62 -12.17 4.42
C ALA A 184 -7.09 -12.55 4.15
N PRO A 185 -8.09 -11.71 4.46
CA PRO A 185 -9.50 -12.00 4.20
C PRO A 185 -9.86 -11.87 2.71
N ALA A 186 -11.04 -12.36 2.30
CA ALA A 186 -11.43 -12.39 0.89
C ALA A 186 -11.37 -11.02 0.15
N PRO A 187 -11.85 -9.89 0.71
CA PRO A 187 -11.74 -8.58 0.04
C PRO A 187 -10.29 -8.13 -0.18
N ALA A 188 -9.38 -8.55 0.69
CA ALA A 188 -7.96 -8.26 0.57
C ALA A 188 -7.30 -9.04 -0.57
N ARG A 189 -7.85 -10.21 -0.93
CA ARG A 189 -7.35 -11.08 -2.01
C ARG A 189 -7.79 -10.63 -3.41
N SER A 190 -8.74 -9.69 -3.52
CA SER A 190 -9.20 -9.14 -4.80
C SER A 190 -8.69 -7.72 -5.06
N GLU A 191 -8.97 -6.77 -4.16
CA GLU A 191 -8.74 -5.34 -4.42
C GLU A 191 -7.84 -4.65 -3.39
N GLU A 192 -7.99 -4.93 -2.10
CA GLU A 192 -7.39 -4.07 -1.06
C GLU A 192 -5.93 -4.40 -0.75
N GLY A 193 -5.56 -5.69 -0.81
CA GLY A 193 -4.31 -6.20 -0.24
C GLY A 193 -4.32 -6.28 1.28
N TRP A 194 -3.25 -6.84 1.84
CA TRP A 194 -3.09 -7.03 3.28
C TRP A 194 -1.66 -6.76 3.71
N ILE A 195 -1.47 -6.39 4.98
CA ILE A 195 -0.15 -6.22 5.60
C ILE A 195 0.24 -7.57 6.19
N LEU A 196 1.39 -8.10 5.78
CA LEU A 196 1.90 -9.37 6.28
C LEU A 196 2.18 -9.25 7.79
N GLY A 197 1.53 -10.11 8.58
CA GLY A 197 1.58 -10.08 10.04
C GLY A 197 0.61 -9.11 10.72
N ALA A 198 -0.32 -8.48 10.00
CA ALA A 198 -1.47 -7.83 10.63
C ALA A 198 -2.28 -8.84 11.46
N GLY A 199 -2.68 -8.43 12.67
CA GLY A 199 -3.27 -9.34 13.67
C GLY A 199 -2.26 -10.26 14.39
N HIS A 200 -0.98 -10.26 13.99
CA HIS A 200 0.07 -11.14 14.51
C HIS A 200 1.30 -10.36 15.02
N ALA A 201 1.11 -9.13 15.49
CA ALA A 201 2.20 -8.26 15.91
C ALA A 201 3.05 -8.86 17.04
N THR A 202 2.43 -9.53 18.01
CA THR A 202 3.16 -10.20 19.11
C THR A 202 4.08 -11.29 18.59
N LEU A 203 3.61 -12.13 17.67
CA LEU A 203 4.41 -13.18 17.05
C LEU A 203 5.61 -12.61 16.29
N LEU A 204 5.41 -11.53 15.52
CA LEU A 204 6.50 -10.82 14.86
C LEU A 204 7.53 -10.27 15.86
N GLN A 205 7.07 -9.66 16.97
CA GLN A 205 7.96 -9.09 17.99
C GLN A 205 8.75 -10.15 18.76
N GLN A 206 8.21 -11.35 18.93
CA GLN A 206 8.91 -12.48 19.53
C GLN A 206 9.99 -13.00 18.57
N ALA A 207 9.64 -13.19 17.30
CA ALA A 207 10.58 -13.68 16.28
C ALA A 207 11.69 -12.69 15.90
N ALA A 208 11.47 -11.39 16.13
CA ALA A 208 12.49 -10.35 15.93
C ALA A 208 13.60 -10.34 17.00
N GLY A 209 13.37 -11.03 18.13
CA GLY A 209 14.25 -11.08 19.29
C GLY A 209 15.58 -11.79 19.05
#